data_AF-A0A961TH41-F1
#
_entry.id   AF-A0A961TH41-F1
#
_cell.length_a   1.000
_cell.length_b   1.000
_cell.length_c   1.000
_cell.angle_alpha   90.00
_cell.angle_beta   90.00
_cell.angle_gamma   90.00
#
_symmetry.space_group_name_H-M   'P 1'
#
loop_
_entity.id
_entity.type
_entity.pdbx_description
1 polymer ?
#
loop_
_entity_poly.entity_id
_entity_poly.type
_entity_poly.pdbx_seq_one_letter_code
_entity_poly.pdbx_strand_id
1 'polypeptide(L)'
;MLTHLQRLEAESIHIMREVVAEAENPVMLYSIGKDSAVMLHIAMKAFHPALPPFPLLHVDTTWKFREMISFRDNLAAELGLKLLV
;
A
#
# COMPACT_ATOMS: atom_id res chain seq x y z
N MET A 1 15.20 -22.43 8.11
CA MET A 1 13.87 -22.17 8.68
C MET A 1 13.63 -20.68 8.57
N LEU A 2 12.48 -20.22 8.03
CA LEU A 2 12.19 -18.78 7.95
C LEU A 2 11.91 -18.22 9.35
N THR A 3 12.27 -16.96 9.59
CA THR A 3 11.83 -16.25 10.80
C THR A 3 10.33 -15.99 10.74
N HIS A 4 9.73 -15.66 11.90
CA HIS A 4 8.31 -15.34 11.97
C HIS A 4 7.92 -14.20 11.01
N LEU A 5 8.68 -13.10 10.98
CA LEU A 5 8.40 -11.96 10.10
C LEU A 5 8.59 -12.29 8.62
N GLN A 6 9.60 -13.11 8.28
CA GLN A 6 9.79 -13.55 6.88
C GLN A 6 8.61 -14.39 6.40
N ARG A 7 8.04 -15.23 7.27
CA ARG A 7 6.84 -16.01 6.94
C ARG A 7 5.63 -15.10 6.69
N LEU A 8 5.38 -14.15 7.60
CA LEU A 8 4.27 -13.20 7.46
C LEU A 8 4.41 -12.31 6.22
N GLU A 9 5.62 -11.87 5.92
CA GLU A 9 5.89 -11.08 4.71
C GLU A 9 5.61 -11.89 3.44
N ALA A 10 6.11 -13.14 3.36
CA ALA A 10 5.87 -13.99 2.21
C ALA A 10 4.37 -14.29 2.00
N GLU A 11 3.64 -14.56 3.09
CA GLU A 11 2.20 -14.80 3.07
C GLU A 11 1.42 -13.56 2.61
N SER A 12 1.80 -12.39 3.11
CA SER A 12 1.16 -11.11 2.72
C SER A 12 1.40 -10.78 1.24
N ILE A 13 2.63 -10.99 0.74
CA ILE A 13 2.96 -10.82 -0.68
C ILE A 13 2.13 -11.76 -1.55
N HIS A 14 1.98 -13.01 -1.14
CA HIS A 14 1.17 -13.98 -1.87
C HIS A 14 -0.28 -13.52 -1.98
N ILE A 15 -0.90 -13.12 -0.88
CA ILE A 15 -2.29 -12.60 -0.86
C ILE A 15 -2.46 -11.40 -1.79
N MET A 16 -1.52 -10.45 -1.78
CA MET A 16 -1.59 -9.27 -2.66
C MET A 16 -1.54 -9.65 -4.14
N ARG A 17 -0.73 -10.64 -4.51
CA ARG A 17 -0.62 -11.11 -5.90
C ARG A 17 -1.87 -11.85 -6.35
N GLU A 18 -2.47 -12.66 -5.49
CA GLU A 18 -3.75 -13.33 -5.80
C GLU A 18 -4.87 -12.31 -6.04
N VAL A 19 -4.98 -11.28 -5.20
CA VAL A 19 -5.98 -10.21 -5.40
C VAL A 19 -5.80 -9.53 -6.76
N VAL A 20 -4.56 -9.28 -7.19
CA VAL A 20 -4.29 -8.70 -8.51
C VAL A 20 -4.58 -9.69 -9.65
N ALA A 21 -4.41 -10.98 -9.42
CA ALA A 21 -4.72 -12.00 -10.43
C ALA A 21 -6.23 -12.20 -10.62
N GLU A 22 -7.03 -12.02 -9.55
CA GLU A 22 -8.46 -12.36 -9.55
C GLU A 22 -9.40 -11.14 -9.63
N ALA A 23 -8.97 -9.96 -9.17
CA ALA A 23 -9.82 -8.76 -9.15
C ALA A 23 -9.57 -7.85 -10.36
N GLU A 24 -10.64 -7.35 -10.97
CA GLU A 24 -10.55 -6.45 -12.13
C GLU A 24 -10.06 -5.03 -11.76
N ASN A 25 -10.51 -4.49 -10.62
CA ASN A 25 -10.21 -3.11 -10.20
C ASN A 25 -9.87 -3.03 -8.70
N PRO A 26 -8.77 -3.67 -8.26
CA PRO A 26 -8.35 -3.58 -6.86
C PRO A 26 -7.90 -2.17 -6.50
N VAL A 27 -8.08 -1.81 -5.23
CA VAL A 27 -7.56 -0.59 -4.61
C VAL A 27 -6.90 -0.94 -3.29
N MET A 28 -5.89 -0.19 -2.89
CA MET A 28 -5.31 -0.31 -1.56
C MET A 28 -5.79 0.84 -0.66
N LEU A 29 -6.56 0.51 0.37
CA LEU A 29 -6.95 1.49 1.38
C LEU A 29 -5.72 1.98 2.15
N TYR A 30 -5.40 3.27 2.00
CA TYR A 30 -4.21 3.89 2.57
C TYR A 30 -4.59 5.01 3.54
N SER A 31 -4.54 4.72 4.84
CA SER A 31 -4.98 5.63 5.90
C SER A 31 -3.88 6.52 6.46
N ILE A 32 -2.63 6.35 6.02
CA ILE A 32 -1.42 7.00 6.57
C ILE A 32 -1.09 6.53 8.00
N GLY A 33 -1.74 5.46 8.47
CA GLY A 33 -1.43 4.82 9.74
C GLY A 33 -0.31 3.78 9.61
N LYS A 34 0.23 3.33 10.75
CA LYS A 34 1.33 2.33 10.81
C LYS A 34 1.05 1.06 10.01
N ASP A 35 -0.17 0.52 10.09
CA ASP A 35 -0.53 -0.75 9.46
C ASP A 35 -0.60 -0.58 7.94
N SER A 36 -1.21 0.51 7.47
CA SER A 36 -1.24 0.85 6.04
C SER A 36 0.14 1.19 5.46
N ALA A 37 1.06 1.71 6.29
CA ALA A 37 2.45 1.94 5.89
C ALA A 37 3.22 0.62 5.70
N VAL A 38 3.03 -0.35 6.62
CA VAL A 38 3.60 -1.70 6.47
C VAL A 38 3.01 -2.39 5.24
N MET A 39 1.70 -2.31 5.04
CA MET A 39 1.08 -2.87 3.84
C MET A 39 1.63 -2.22 2.57
N LEU A 40 1.85 -0.89 2.54
CA LEU A 40 2.40 -0.21 1.37
C LEU A 40 3.82 -0.73 1.07
N HIS A 41 4.64 -0.90 2.11
CA HIS A 41 5.96 -1.49 1.98
C HIS A 41 5.90 -2.90 1.38
N ILE A 42 4.99 -3.75 1.88
CA ILE A 42 4.77 -5.11 1.37
C ILE A 42 4.29 -5.06 -0.09
N ALA A 43 3.39 -4.14 -0.45
CA ALA A 43 2.92 -3.98 -1.83
C ALA A 43 4.07 -3.62 -2.77
N MET A 44 4.94 -2.68 -2.38
CA MET A 44 6.14 -2.35 -3.16
C MET A 44 7.05 -3.56 -3.36
N LYS A 45 7.20 -4.43 -2.35
CA LYS A 45 7.96 -5.69 -2.48
C LYS A 45 7.25 -6.72 -3.34
N ALA A 46 5.92 -6.80 -3.25
CA ALA A 46 5.12 -7.78 -3.99
C ALA A 46 5.22 -7.58 -5.50
N PHE A 47 5.36 -6.33 -5.96
CA PHE A 47 5.33 -5.99 -7.39
C PHE A 47 6.66 -5.50 -7.95
N HIS A 48 7.72 -5.38 -7.13
CA HIS A 48 9.06 -5.06 -7.61
C HIS A 48 9.49 -5.98 -8.78
N PRO A 49 10.09 -5.44 -9.86
CA PRO A 49 10.54 -4.05 -10.05
C PRO A 49 9.49 -3.07 -10.56
N ALA A 50 8.27 -3.53 -10.84
CA ALA A 50 7.17 -2.66 -11.26
C ALA A 50 6.49 -1.98 -10.05
N LEU A 51 5.64 -1.01 -10.34
CA LEU A 51 4.72 -0.45 -9.35
C LEU A 51 3.55 -1.41 -9.11
N PRO A 52 2.93 -1.40 -7.90
CA PRO A 52 1.67 -2.10 -7.67
C PRO A 52 0.62 -1.70 -8.72
N PRO A 53 -0.05 -2.67 -9.38
CA PRO A 53 -0.98 -2.41 -10.48
C PRO A 53 -2.37 -1.96 -9.99
N PHE A 54 -2.42 -1.20 -8.90
CA PHE A 54 -3.63 -0.65 -8.31
C PHE A 54 -3.34 0.72 -7.68
N PRO A 55 -4.32 1.63 -7.65
CA PRO A 55 -4.16 2.90 -6.95
C PRO A 55 -4.26 2.73 -5.43
N LEU A 56 -3.70 3.70 -4.72
CA LEU A 56 -4.02 3.94 -3.32
C LEU A 56 -5.36 4.67 -3.23
N LEU A 57 -6.17 4.37 -2.21
CA LEU A 57 -7.39 5.09 -1.89
C LEU A 57 -7.35 5.56 -0.44
N HIS A 58 -7.46 6.87 -0.25
CA HIS A 58 -7.57 7.50 1.05
C HIS A 58 -8.97 8.04 1.23
N VAL A 59 -9.67 7.66 2.31
CA VAL A 59 -10.94 8.30 2.66
C VAL A 59 -10.64 9.50 3.54
N ASP A 60 -10.76 10.71 2.99
CA ASP A 60 -10.49 11.94 3.73
C ASP A 60 -11.70 12.38 4.57
N THR A 61 -11.50 12.45 5.88
CA THR A 61 -12.52 12.94 6.81
C THR A 61 -12.42 14.43 7.09
N THR A 62 -11.40 15.13 6.57
CA THR A 62 -11.06 16.54 6.83
C THR A 62 -10.55 16.86 8.24
N TRP A 63 -10.45 15.86 9.12
CA TRP A 63 -10.03 16.03 10.53
C TRP A 63 -8.59 15.57 10.82
N LYS A 64 -7.85 15.11 9.82
CA LYS A 64 -6.46 14.65 10.00
C LYS A 64 -5.50 15.83 10.17
N PHE A 65 -4.39 15.58 10.87
CA PHE A 65 -3.30 16.55 10.97
C PHE A 65 -2.79 16.92 9.57
N ARG A 66 -2.52 18.21 9.34
CA ARG A 66 -2.05 18.70 8.03
C ARG A 66 -0.75 18.02 7.62
N GLU A 67 0.11 17.75 8.59
CA GLU A 67 1.38 17.05 8.42
C GLU A 67 1.18 15.62 7.91
N MET A 68 0.13 14.93 8.34
CA MET A 68 -0.20 13.59 7.81
C MET A 68 -0.60 13.67 6.34
N ILE A 69 -1.42 14.66 5.98
CA ILE A 69 -1.87 14.88 4.60
C ILE A 69 -0.67 15.21 3.70
N SER A 70 0.19 16.14 4.11
CA SER A 70 1.41 16.47 3.37
C SER A 70 2.34 15.25 3.23
N PHE A 71 2.50 14.44 4.28
CA PHE A 71 3.29 13.22 4.21
C PHE A 71 2.72 12.21 3.22
N ARG A 72 1.40 12.00 3.24
CA ARG A 72 0.68 11.12 2.30
C ARG A 72 0.95 11.51 0.85
N ASP A 73 0.75 12.79 0.55
CA ASP A 73 0.81 13.31 -0.82
C ASP A 73 2.25 13.25 -1.36
N ASN A 74 3.22 13.62 -0.52
CA ASN A 74 4.64 13.51 -0.86
C ASN A 74 5.05 12.06 -1.10
N LEU A 75 4.68 11.13 -0.21
CA LEU A 75 5.05 9.72 -0.34
C LEU A 75 4.46 9.08 -1.61
N ALA A 76 3.19 9.36 -1.93
CA ALA A 76 2.58 8.86 -3.15
C ALA A 76 3.28 9.41 -4.40
N ALA A 77 3.63 10.70 -4.41
CA ALA A 77 4.35 11.33 -5.51
C ALA A 77 5.79 10.77 -5.67
N GLU A 78 6.53 10.63 -4.57
CA GLU A 78 7.89 10.08 -4.56
C GLU A 78 7.94 8.64 -5.09
N LEU A 79 6.95 7.82 -4.74
CA LEU A 79 6.83 6.44 -5.20
C LEU A 79 6.19 6.30 -6.59
N GLY A 80 5.71 7.40 -7.19
CA GLY A 80 5.02 7.38 -8.48
C GLY A 80 3.66 6.68 -8.46
N LEU A 81 2.99 6.63 -7.30
CA LEU A 81 1.72 5.94 -7.12
C LEU A 81 0.53 6.86 -7.36
N LYS A 82 -0.51 6.33 -8.02
CA LYS A 82 -1.78 7.02 -8.14
C LYS A 82 -2.53 6.98 -6.81
N LEU A 83 -2.81 8.14 -6.23
CA LEU A 83 -3.61 8.29 -5.00
C LEU A 83 -4.98 8.88 -5.32
N LEU A 84 -6.03 8.17 -4.92
CA LEU A 84 -7.42 8.61 -4.91
C LEU A 84 -7.75 9.14 -3.51
N VAL A 85 -8.50 10.25 -3.42
CA VAL A 85 -8.93 10.89 -2.17
C VAL A 85 -10.44 11.05 -2.17
#